data_AF-U6F746-F1
#
_entry.id   AF-U6F746-F1
#
_cell.length_a   1.000
_cell.length_b   1.000
_cell.length_c   1.000
_cell.angle_alpha   90.00
_cell.angle_beta   90.00
_cell.angle_gamma   90.00
#
_symmetry.space_group_name_H-M   'P 1'
#
loop_
_entity.id
_entity.type
_entity.pdbx_description
1 polymer ?
#
loop_
_entity_poly.entity_id
_entity_poly.type
_entity_poly.pdbx_seq_one_letter_code
_entity_poly.pdbx_strand_id
1 'polypeptide(L)'
;MKIQYGTSLVYPINMMGAQVSVSPNEQNGRYISLATRYAVAMSGDLGYELDLTKLSEQDSSEIKEEINRYKKLRHLIQFGDFYRLKSPFNSNQAAWNFVSKDKKEVLVMNFNIMSQAQPIFTKTKLYGLDPDLDYCDESTGQIYGGDELMEAGYYDSVMKRDFTSEVKYLIAL
;
A
#
# COMPACT_ATOMS: atom_id res chain seq x y z
N MET A 1 9.08 -1.47 -3.58
CA MET A 1 8.56 -2.86 -3.52
C MET A 1 9.62 -3.89 -3.12
N LYS A 2 10.42 -4.48 -4.04
CA LYS A 2 11.35 -5.58 -3.69
C LYS A 2 12.35 -5.25 -2.57
N ILE A 3 12.95 -4.06 -2.62
CA ILE A 3 13.92 -3.60 -1.60
C ILE A 3 13.24 -3.51 -0.23
N GLN A 4 12.17 -2.72 -0.09
CA GLN A 4 11.41 -2.59 1.16
C GLN A 4 10.91 -3.94 1.69
N TYR A 5 10.41 -4.82 0.81
CA TYR A 5 9.98 -6.16 1.21
C TYR A 5 11.13 -6.95 1.84
N GLY A 6 12.30 -6.98 1.19
CA GLY A 6 13.49 -7.65 1.71
C GLY A 6 13.99 -7.04 3.02
N THR A 7 14.08 -5.71 3.09
CA THR A 7 14.51 -4.98 4.29
C THR A 7 13.60 -5.25 5.49
N SER A 8 12.28 -5.36 5.26
CA SER A 8 11.30 -5.64 6.31
C SER A 8 11.47 -7.00 7.01
N LEU A 9 12.31 -7.89 6.48
CA LEU A 9 12.60 -9.18 7.13
C LEU A 9 13.38 -9.00 8.44
N VAL A 10 14.14 -7.92 8.57
CA VAL A 10 15.05 -7.70 9.70
C VAL A 10 14.96 -6.30 10.31
N TYR A 11 14.43 -5.31 9.58
CA TYR A 11 14.25 -3.95 10.07
C TYR A 11 12.76 -3.54 10.04
N PRO A 12 12.29 -2.78 11.04
CA PRO A 12 10.94 -2.23 11.04
C PRO A 12 10.75 -1.15 9.98
N ILE A 13 9.48 -0.85 9.66
CA ILE A 13 9.10 0.07 8.58
C ILE A 13 9.59 1.50 8.82
N ASN A 14 9.57 1.96 10.08
CA ASN A 14 10.05 3.29 10.46
C ASN A 14 11.57 3.50 10.33
N MET A 15 12.36 2.46 10.01
CA MET A 15 13.78 2.60 9.67
C MET A 15 14.03 2.76 8.17
N MET A 16 12.98 2.74 7.33
CA MET A 16 13.09 2.85 5.88
C MET A 16 12.65 4.23 5.40
N GLY A 17 13.61 5.13 5.17
CA GLY A 17 13.36 6.35 4.40
C GLY A 17 12.93 6.01 2.97
N ALA A 18 11.81 6.56 2.52
CA ALA A 18 11.25 6.24 1.22
C ALA A 18 10.62 7.47 0.57
N GLN A 19 11.12 7.83 -0.62
CA GLN A 19 10.81 9.11 -1.25
C GLN A 19 10.11 8.90 -2.59
N VAL A 20 9.07 9.70 -2.84
CA VAL A 20 8.46 9.82 -4.17
C VAL A 20 9.41 10.63 -5.05
N SER A 21 9.95 10.03 -6.11
CA SER A 21 10.87 10.68 -7.06
C SER A 21 10.20 11.01 -8.39
N VAL A 22 10.87 11.73 -9.29
CA VAL A 22 10.42 11.96 -10.68
C VAL A 22 10.10 10.67 -11.46
N SER A 23 9.24 10.77 -12.48
CA SER A 23 8.89 9.72 -13.45
C SER A 23 8.90 10.29 -14.89
N PRO A 24 9.64 9.74 -15.87
CA PRO A 24 10.45 8.52 -15.80
C PRO A 24 11.54 8.56 -14.73
N ASN A 25 11.74 7.45 -14.03
CA ASN A 25 12.74 7.35 -12.96
C ASN A 25 14.16 7.46 -13.54
N GLU A 26 15.00 8.32 -12.97
CA GLU A 26 16.32 8.61 -13.54
C GLU A 26 17.30 7.44 -13.49
N GLN A 27 17.16 6.53 -12.52
CA GLN A 27 18.07 5.40 -12.35
C GLN A 27 17.78 4.24 -13.31
N ASN A 28 16.55 4.09 -13.82
CA ASN A 28 16.16 2.92 -14.63
C ASN A 28 15.16 3.21 -15.75
N GLY A 29 14.73 4.46 -15.94
CA GLY A 29 13.85 4.89 -17.03
C GLY A 29 12.39 4.44 -16.91
N ARG A 30 11.98 3.74 -15.85
CA ARG A 30 10.58 3.29 -15.72
C ARG A 30 9.64 4.46 -15.50
N TYR A 31 8.50 4.42 -16.20
CA TYR A 31 7.39 5.32 -15.99
C TYR A 31 6.39 4.70 -14.99
N ILE A 32 6.10 5.40 -13.89
CA ILE A 32 5.18 4.95 -12.83
C ILE A 32 4.31 6.13 -12.39
N SER A 33 3.01 5.89 -12.22
CA SER A 33 2.05 6.89 -11.75
C SER A 33 2.44 7.50 -10.41
N LEU A 34 1.98 8.72 -10.14
CA LEU A 34 2.20 9.39 -8.85
C LEU A 34 1.62 8.57 -7.70
N ALA A 35 0.34 8.20 -7.78
CA ALA A 35 -0.34 7.32 -6.83
C ALA A 35 0.45 6.05 -6.45
N THR A 36 1.04 5.33 -7.42
CA THR A 36 1.80 4.11 -7.11
C THR A 36 3.17 4.42 -6.50
N ARG A 37 3.85 5.49 -6.94
CA ARG A 37 5.07 5.95 -6.26
C ARG A 37 4.79 6.32 -4.81
N TYR A 38 3.71 7.07 -4.56
CA TYR A 38 3.27 7.43 -3.22
C TYR A 38 2.91 6.20 -2.37
N ALA A 39 2.10 5.27 -2.88
CA ALA A 39 1.73 4.07 -2.13
C ALA A 39 2.95 3.24 -1.69
N VAL A 40 3.97 3.12 -2.56
CA VAL A 40 5.22 2.45 -2.18
C VAL A 40 6.02 3.28 -1.19
N ALA A 41 6.13 4.60 -1.38
CA ALA A 41 6.91 5.48 -0.51
C ALA A 41 6.30 5.63 0.90
N MET A 42 4.97 5.72 1.00
CA MET A 42 4.28 5.82 2.28
C MET A 42 4.40 4.56 3.13
N SER A 43 4.85 3.42 2.57
CA SER A 43 5.16 2.19 3.30
C SER A 43 6.54 2.25 3.98
N GLY A 44 6.85 3.40 4.59
CA GLY A 44 8.14 3.80 5.17
C GLY A 44 8.03 5.18 5.81
N ASP A 45 9.16 5.84 6.01
CA ASP A 45 9.23 7.26 6.34
C ASP A 45 9.14 8.09 5.05
N LEU A 46 7.95 8.64 4.79
CA LEU A 46 7.59 9.28 3.53
C LEU A 46 8.33 10.60 3.31
N GLY A 47 8.93 10.76 2.14
CA GLY A 47 9.41 12.04 1.63
C GLY A 47 9.14 12.23 0.13
N TYR A 48 9.59 13.37 -0.40
CA TYR A 48 9.53 13.69 -1.83
C TYR A 48 10.91 14.16 -2.31
N GLU A 49 11.37 13.59 -3.42
CA GLU A 49 12.68 13.85 -4.05
C GLU A 49 12.48 14.18 -5.53
N LEU A 50 11.86 15.33 -5.78
CA LEU A 50 11.63 15.84 -7.13
C LEU A 50 11.54 17.37 -7.12
N ASP A 51 11.70 17.99 -8.29
CA ASP A 51 11.61 19.44 -8.44
C ASP A 51 10.15 19.91 -8.34
N LEU A 52 9.76 20.37 -7.15
CA LEU A 52 8.41 20.87 -6.87
C LEU A 52 8.02 22.08 -7.75
N THR A 53 8.99 22.82 -8.30
CA THR A 53 8.71 23.99 -9.16
C THR A 53 8.23 23.62 -10.55
N LYS A 54 8.38 22.35 -10.93
CA LYS A 54 7.98 21.80 -12.25
C LYS A 54 6.72 20.95 -12.19
N LEU A 55 6.08 20.86 -11.03
CA LEU A 55 4.83 20.12 -10.88
C LEU A 55 3.69 20.79 -11.64
N SER A 56 2.83 19.98 -12.25
CA SER A 56 1.53 20.47 -12.69
C SER A 56 0.68 20.88 -11.48
N GLU A 57 -0.31 21.74 -11.68
CA GLU A 57 -1.25 22.11 -10.60
C GLU A 57 -1.97 20.87 -10.05
N GLN A 58 -2.29 19.92 -10.93
CA GLN A 58 -2.91 18.65 -10.56
C GLN A 58 -1.99 17.82 -9.65
N ASP A 59 -0.74 17.58 -10.06
CA ASP A 59 0.22 16.82 -9.24
C ASP A 59 0.48 17.53 -7.90
N SER A 60 0.56 18.86 -7.89
CA SER A 60 0.72 19.64 -6.67
C SER A 60 -0.45 19.46 -5.70
N SER A 61 -1.68 19.39 -6.21
CA SER A 61 -2.87 19.11 -5.41
C SER A 61 -2.86 17.67 -4.88
N GLU A 62 -2.56 16.69 -5.73
CA GLU A 62 -2.47 15.27 -5.34
C GLU A 62 -1.43 15.07 -4.23
N ILE A 63 -0.24 15.66 -4.36
CA ILE A 63 0.83 15.59 -3.34
C ILE A 63 0.38 16.20 -2.00
N LYS A 64 -0.40 17.29 -2.00
CA LYS A 64 -0.92 17.87 -0.75
C LYS A 64 -1.88 16.92 -0.05
N GLU A 65 -2.76 16.27 -0.82
CA GLU A 65 -3.71 15.28 -0.29
C GLU A 65 -2.98 14.05 0.24
N GLU A 66 -2.00 13.55 -0.50
CA GLU A 66 -1.10 12.46 -0.10
C GLU A 66 -0.39 12.75 1.22
N ILE A 67 0.21 13.94 1.38
CA ILE A 67 0.87 14.36 2.63
C ILE A 67 -0.13 14.38 3.79
N ASN A 68 -1.33 14.92 3.58
CA ASN A 68 -2.36 14.98 4.61
C ASN A 68 -2.84 13.57 5.00
N ARG A 69 -3.04 12.67 4.02
CA ARG A 69 -3.41 11.28 4.26
C ARG A 69 -2.29 10.55 5.02
N TYR A 70 -1.04 10.70 4.61
CA TYR A 70 0.09 10.11 5.32
C TYR A 70 0.17 10.59 6.77
N LYS A 71 0.00 11.89 7.03
CA LYS A 71 0.00 12.42 8.40
C LYS A 71 -1.11 11.81 9.27
N LYS A 72 -2.30 11.59 8.71
CA LYS A 72 -3.41 10.93 9.41
C LYS A 72 -3.13 9.46 9.72
N LEU A 73 -2.44 8.75 8.83
CA LEU A 73 -2.14 7.33 8.95
C LEU A 73 -0.74 7.04 9.52
N ARG A 74 0.05 8.07 9.84
CA ARG A 74 1.47 7.93 10.19
C ARG A 74 1.68 7.03 11.40
N HIS A 75 0.82 7.15 12.41
CA HIS A 75 0.90 6.33 13.61
C HIS A 75 0.77 4.84 13.27
N LEU A 76 -0.16 4.50 12.39
CA LEU A 76 -0.39 3.13 11.92
C LEU A 76 0.78 2.63 11.06
N ILE A 77 1.27 3.43 10.11
CA ILE A 77 2.32 3.00 9.18
C ILE A 77 3.67 2.84 9.89
N GLN A 78 4.06 3.83 10.71
CA GLN A 78 5.39 3.82 11.33
C GLN A 78 5.46 2.92 12.56
N PHE A 79 4.34 2.71 13.28
CA PHE A 79 4.36 2.03 14.59
C PHE A 79 3.35 0.88 14.72
N GLY A 80 2.50 0.65 13.71
CA GLY A 80 1.64 -0.53 13.64
C GLY A 80 2.41 -1.81 13.36
N ASP A 81 1.73 -2.94 13.55
CA ASP A 81 2.27 -4.25 13.21
C ASP A 81 2.22 -4.48 11.70
N PHE A 82 3.38 -4.77 11.11
CA PHE A 82 3.54 -4.94 9.67
C PHE A 82 3.56 -6.41 9.27
N TYR A 83 2.72 -6.79 8.31
CA TYR A 83 2.60 -8.14 7.80
C TYR A 83 2.82 -8.17 6.30
N ARG A 84 3.73 -9.05 5.84
CA ARG A 84 3.92 -9.35 4.42
C ARG A 84 2.84 -10.33 3.97
N LEU A 85 2.12 -10.00 2.90
CA LEU A 85 1.02 -10.82 2.39
C LEU A 85 1.38 -11.53 1.09
N LYS A 86 1.97 -10.79 0.13
CA LYS A 86 2.44 -11.34 -1.15
C LYS A 86 3.85 -10.87 -1.47
N SER A 87 4.69 -11.82 -1.86
CA SER A 87 6.09 -11.55 -2.17
C SER A 87 6.27 -11.14 -3.63
N PRO A 88 6.91 -9.98 -3.91
CA PRO A 88 7.26 -9.58 -5.26
C PRO A 88 8.42 -10.41 -5.87
N PHE A 89 8.99 -11.35 -5.11
CA PHE A 89 10.08 -12.21 -5.58
C PHE A 89 9.60 -13.46 -6.29
N ASN A 90 8.40 -13.94 -5.98
CA ASN A 90 7.84 -15.19 -6.53
C ASN A 90 6.45 -14.99 -7.15
N SER A 91 5.96 -13.75 -7.25
CA SER A 91 4.67 -13.44 -7.86
C SER A 91 4.71 -12.10 -8.62
N ASN A 92 3.70 -11.87 -9.47
CA ASN A 92 3.48 -10.61 -10.19
C ASN A 92 2.81 -9.52 -9.30
N GLN A 93 2.67 -9.79 -8.02
CA GLN A 93 2.04 -8.91 -7.05
C GLN A 93 2.96 -8.68 -5.85
N ALA A 94 2.74 -7.57 -5.18
CA ALA A 94 3.24 -7.34 -3.83
C ALA A 94 2.05 -6.95 -2.97
N ALA A 95 2.02 -7.42 -1.73
CA ALA A 95 1.00 -6.98 -0.79
C ALA A 95 1.53 -7.02 0.63
N TRP A 96 1.09 -6.07 1.44
CA TRP A 96 1.33 -6.02 2.88
C TRP A 96 0.22 -5.25 3.58
N ASN A 97 0.05 -5.49 4.87
CA ASN A 97 -0.84 -4.68 5.70
C ASN A 97 -0.17 -4.22 6.99
N PHE A 98 -0.68 -3.11 7.51
CA PHE A 98 -0.37 -2.54 8.81
C PHE A 98 -1.59 -2.69 9.70
N VAL A 99 -1.42 -3.09 10.95
CA VAL A 99 -2.50 -3.22 11.93
C VAL A 99 -2.17 -2.38 13.17
N SER A 100 -3.14 -1.62 13.67
CA SER A 100 -2.97 -0.88 14.93
C SER A 100 -2.85 -1.85 16.11
N LYS A 101 -2.26 -1.40 17.22
CA LYS A 101 -2.04 -2.26 18.39
C LYS A 101 -3.31 -2.77 19.05
N ASP A 102 -4.40 -2.00 18.94
CA ASP A 102 -5.73 -2.38 19.38
C ASP A 102 -6.54 -3.12 18.31
N LYS A 103 -5.92 -3.39 17.16
CA LYS A 103 -6.48 -4.05 15.99
C LYS A 103 -7.69 -3.35 15.36
N LYS A 104 -7.95 -2.08 15.67
CA LYS A 104 -9.10 -1.33 15.15
C LYS A 104 -8.86 -0.65 13.81
N GLU A 105 -7.61 -0.45 13.41
CA GLU A 105 -7.26 0.20 12.15
C GLU A 105 -6.35 -0.73 11.35
N VAL A 106 -6.69 -0.96 10.07
CA VAL A 106 -5.90 -1.79 9.15
C VAL A 106 -5.68 -1.04 7.85
N LEU A 107 -4.42 -0.92 7.43
CA LEU A 107 -4.07 -0.35 6.13
C LEU A 107 -3.48 -1.44 5.25
N VAL A 108 -4.15 -1.76 4.15
CA VAL A 108 -3.69 -2.78 3.18
C VAL A 108 -3.17 -2.11 1.93
N MET A 109 -2.00 -2.54 1.49
CA MET A 109 -1.31 -2.03 0.31
C MET A 109 -1.14 -3.18 -0.69
N ASN A 110 -1.88 -3.13 -1.80
CA ASN A 110 -1.79 -4.12 -2.87
C ASN A 110 -1.15 -3.49 -4.11
N PHE A 111 -0.22 -4.21 -4.74
CA PHE A 111 0.50 -3.74 -5.92
C PHE A 111 0.47 -4.81 -7.00
N ASN A 112 0.19 -4.40 -8.24
CA ASN A 112 0.29 -5.24 -9.42
C ASN A 112 1.43 -4.74 -10.31
N ILE A 113 2.38 -5.63 -10.64
CA ILE A 113 3.60 -5.26 -11.36
C ILE A 113 3.32 -5.15 -12.86
N MET A 114 2.86 -6.22 -13.49
CA MET A 114 2.51 -6.25 -14.91
C MET A 114 1.02 -6.50 -15.10
N SER A 115 0.38 -5.76 -16.01
CA SER A 115 -0.95 -6.11 -16.50
C SER A 115 -0.88 -7.35 -17.40
N GLN A 116 -1.97 -8.12 -17.42
CA GLN A 116 -2.09 -9.33 -18.24
C GLN A 116 -3.45 -9.33 -18.92
N ALA A 117 -3.52 -9.83 -20.15
CA ALA A 117 -4.77 -9.88 -20.92
C ALA A 117 -5.79 -10.86 -20.29
N GLN A 118 -5.32 -11.96 -19.74
CA GLN A 118 -6.11 -12.95 -18.99
C GLN A 118 -5.40 -13.29 -17.69
N PRO A 119 -5.50 -12.42 -16.67
CA PRO A 119 -4.88 -12.68 -15.39
C PRO A 119 -5.63 -13.79 -14.66
N ILE A 120 -4.90 -14.55 -13.86
CA ILE A 120 -5.49 -15.45 -12.87
C ILE A 120 -6.10 -14.58 -11.77
N PHE A 121 -7.34 -14.85 -11.38
CA PHE A 121 -7.94 -14.19 -10.21
C PHE A 121 -7.20 -14.62 -8.95
N THR A 122 -6.72 -13.63 -8.21
CA THR A 122 -5.99 -13.84 -6.96
C THR A 122 -6.82 -13.31 -5.81
N LYS A 123 -6.52 -13.79 -4.60
CA LYS A 123 -7.07 -13.26 -3.36
C LYS A 123 -5.94 -12.71 -2.50
N THR A 124 -6.27 -11.70 -1.71
CA THR A 124 -5.41 -11.20 -0.63
C THR A 124 -6.06 -11.57 0.71
N LYS A 125 -5.36 -12.40 1.48
CA LYS A 125 -5.69 -12.72 2.88
C LYS A 125 -4.90 -11.80 3.79
N LEU A 126 -5.55 -11.25 4.81
CA LEU A 126 -4.91 -10.35 5.77
C LEU A 126 -4.37 -11.11 6.99
N TYR A 127 -3.52 -10.45 7.76
CA TYR A 127 -2.97 -10.99 9.01
C TYR A 127 -2.97 -9.94 10.11
N GLY A 128 -3.08 -10.39 11.36
CA GLY A 128 -2.99 -9.56 12.56
C GLY A 128 -4.30 -8.93 13.02
N LEU A 129 -5.42 -9.23 12.35
CA LEU A 129 -6.73 -8.70 12.70
C LEU A 129 -7.31 -9.38 13.95
N ASP A 130 -8.40 -8.81 14.47
CA ASP A 130 -9.23 -9.46 15.47
C ASP A 130 -10.34 -10.27 14.78
N PRO A 131 -10.42 -11.59 14.99
CA PRO A 131 -11.44 -12.41 14.33
C PRO A 131 -12.88 -12.08 14.75
N ASP A 132 -13.06 -11.46 15.93
CA ASP A 132 -14.39 -11.17 16.49
C ASP A 132 -14.90 -9.75 16.14
N LEU A 133 -14.12 -8.96 15.37
CA LEU A 133 -14.50 -7.61 14.94
C LEU A 133 -14.91 -7.58 13.47
N ASP A 134 -15.88 -6.71 13.18
CA ASP A 134 -16.23 -6.33 11.81
C ASP A 134 -15.43 -5.10 11.39
N TYR A 135 -14.95 -5.10 10.15
CA TYR A 135 -14.13 -4.03 9.58
C TYR A 135 -14.81 -3.40 8.36
N CYS A 136 -14.95 -2.08 8.37
CA CYS A 136 -15.50 -1.30 7.27
C CYS A 136 -14.38 -0.68 6.42
N ASP A 137 -14.40 -0.92 5.10
CA ASP A 137 -13.53 -0.22 4.14
C ASP A 137 -14.00 1.23 3.99
N GLU A 138 -13.17 2.18 4.44
CA GLU A 138 -13.44 3.63 4.41
C GLU A 138 -13.87 4.11 3.01
N SER A 139 -13.34 3.51 1.95
CA SER A 139 -13.56 3.96 0.57
C SER A 139 -14.85 3.42 -0.05
N THR A 140 -15.29 2.22 0.35
CA THR A 140 -16.42 1.54 -0.30
C THR A 140 -17.63 1.35 0.63
N GLY A 141 -17.45 1.49 1.94
CA GLY A 141 -18.45 1.17 2.95
C GLY A 141 -18.74 -0.32 3.10
N GLN A 142 -17.98 -1.19 2.43
CA GLN A 142 -18.13 -2.64 2.56
C GLN A 142 -17.62 -3.09 3.93
N ILE A 143 -18.38 -3.99 4.56
CA ILE A 143 -18.07 -4.56 5.87
C ILE A 143 -17.64 -6.01 5.67
N TYR A 144 -16.58 -6.40 6.37
CA TYR A 144 -16.04 -7.76 6.37
C TYR A 144 -15.77 -8.22 7.80
N GLY A 145 -15.99 -9.51 8.06
CA GLY A 145 -15.52 -10.11 9.32
C GLY A 145 -13.99 -10.15 9.36
N GLY A 146 -13.40 -9.90 10.53
CA GLY A 146 -11.95 -10.05 10.71
C GLY A 146 -11.47 -11.47 10.44
N ASP A 147 -12.28 -12.46 10.83
CA ASP A 147 -12.08 -13.87 10.49
C ASP A 147 -12.19 -14.13 8.98
N GLU A 148 -13.19 -13.55 8.31
CA GLU A 148 -13.36 -13.62 6.85
C GLU A 148 -12.13 -13.09 6.11
N LEU A 149 -11.63 -11.92 6.50
CA LEU A 149 -10.46 -11.30 5.89
C LEU A 149 -9.18 -12.11 6.08
N MET A 150 -9.04 -12.81 7.21
CA MET A 150 -7.88 -13.66 7.50
C MET A 150 -7.98 -15.05 6.84
N GLU A 151 -9.14 -15.69 6.88
CA GLU A 151 -9.33 -17.07 6.42
C GLU A 151 -9.67 -17.15 4.92
N ALA A 152 -10.60 -16.32 4.45
CA ALA A 152 -11.04 -16.32 3.05
C ALA A 152 -10.29 -15.27 2.22
N GLY A 153 -10.04 -14.09 2.80
CA GLY A 153 -9.53 -12.91 2.10
C GLY A 153 -10.54 -12.37 1.07
N TYR A 154 -10.13 -11.34 0.33
CA TYR A 154 -10.95 -10.75 -0.74
C TYR A 154 -10.27 -10.92 -2.11
N TYR A 155 -11.08 -10.88 -3.17
CA TYR A 155 -10.58 -10.94 -4.54
C TYR A 155 -9.86 -9.65 -4.92
N ASP A 156 -8.68 -9.78 -5.53
CA ASP A 156 -7.93 -8.64 -6.02
C ASP A 156 -8.57 -8.06 -7.29
N SER A 157 -8.61 -6.73 -7.38
CA SER A 157 -9.05 -6.01 -8.57
C SER A 157 -8.20 -6.36 -9.80
N VAL A 158 -8.86 -6.57 -10.95
CA VAL A 158 -8.16 -6.77 -12.23
C VAL A 158 -7.67 -5.44 -12.78
N MET A 159 -6.36 -5.22 -12.69
CA MET A 159 -5.73 -3.98 -13.15
C MET A 159 -5.34 -4.07 -14.63
N LYS A 160 -5.78 -3.08 -15.41
CA LYS A 160 -5.51 -2.98 -16.86
C LYS A 160 -4.25 -2.17 -17.21
N ARG A 161 -3.42 -1.84 -16.22
CA ARG A 161 -2.17 -1.07 -16.39
C ARG A 161 -1.06 -1.68 -15.56
N ASP A 162 0.17 -1.51 -16.04
CA ASP A 162 1.38 -1.89 -15.32
C ASP A 162 1.60 -0.97 -14.11
N PHE A 163 2.31 -1.48 -13.11
CA PHE A 163 2.70 -0.77 -11.90
C PHE A 163 1.54 0.00 -11.26
N THR A 164 0.51 -0.74 -10.86
CA THR A 164 -0.67 -0.18 -10.21
C THR A 164 -0.69 -0.52 -8.74
N SER A 165 -1.36 0.32 -7.95
CA SER A 165 -1.55 0.15 -6.52
C SER A 165 -3.02 0.33 -6.15
N GLU A 166 -3.48 -0.46 -5.19
CA GLU A 166 -4.75 -0.30 -4.49
C GLU A 166 -4.46 -0.21 -2.99
N VAL A 167 -5.01 0.79 -2.33
CA VAL A 167 -4.81 1.02 -0.89
C VAL A 167 -6.16 1.01 -0.21
N LYS A 168 -6.35 0.08 0.72
CA LYS A 168 -7.59 -0.05 1.52
C LYS A 168 -7.32 0.35 2.95
N TYR A 169 -8.20 1.18 3.51
CA TYR A 169 -8.17 1.54 4.92
C TYR A 169 -9.42 0.98 5.59
N LEU A 170 -9.24 0.00 6.46
CA LEU A 170 -10.32 -0.69 7.15
C LEU A 170 -10.36 -0.25 8.61
N ILE A 171 -11.56 0.07 9.10
CA ILE A 171 -11.79 0.54 10.47
C ILE A 171 -12.78 -0.40 11.14
N ALA A 172 -12.46 -0.88 12.34
CA ALA A 172 -13.35 -1.73 13.12
C ALA A 172 -14.62 -0.96 13.55
N LEU A 173 -15.75 -1.66 13.54
CA LEU A 173 -17.07 -1.16 13.96
C LEU A 173 -17.29 -1.26 15.48
#